data_AF-A0A2N3XSX6-F1
#
_entry.id   AF-A0A2N3XSX6-F1
#
_cell.length_a   1.000
_cell.length_b   1.000
_cell.length_c   1.000
_cell.angle_alpha   90.00
_cell.angle_beta   90.00
_cell.angle_gamma   90.00
#
_symmetry.space_group_name_H-M   'P 1'
#
loop_
_entity.id
_entity.type
_entity.pdbx_description
1 polymer ?
#
loop_
_entity_poly.entity_id
_entity_poly.type
_entity_poly.pdbx_seq_one_letter_code
_entity_poly.pdbx_strand_id
1 'polypeptide(L)' 'MRYSSAARCSACEHRAILERATAERLMTETDQLLVPYDCPEGNGIHVCNPDFERGPTG' A
#
# COMPACT_ATOMS: atom_id res chain seq x y z
N MET A 1 11.73 8.51 -6.20
CA MET A 1 10.57 8.83 -5.34
C MET A 1 10.76 8.08 -4.02
N ARG A 2 10.84 8.76 -2.87
CA ARG A 2 11.02 8.11 -1.56
C ARG A 2 9.65 7.78 -0.98
N TYR A 3 9.48 6.57 -0.46
CA TYR A 3 8.27 6.11 0.25
C TYR A 3 7.83 7.08 1.36
N SER A 4 8.77 7.84 1.93
CA SER A 4 8.57 8.82 3.01
C SER A 4 7.78 10.07 2.61
N SER A 5 7.61 10.37 1.32
CA SER A 5 6.86 11.55 0.84
C SER A 5 5.50 11.22 0.23
N ALA A 6 5.07 9.95 0.27
CA ALA A 6 3.75 9.58 -0.22
C ALA A 6 2.66 10.20 0.67
N ALA A 7 1.62 10.76 0.05
CA ALA A 7 0.47 11.27 0.78
C ALA A 7 -0.11 10.16 1.65
N ARG A 8 -0.39 10.43 2.92
CA ARG A 8 -0.93 9.45 3.86
C ARG A 8 -2.42 9.68 4.00
N CYS A 9 -3.23 8.67 3.73
CA CYS A 9 -4.66 8.75 3.97
C CYS A 9 -4.93 8.59 5.46
N SER A 10 -5.35 9.66 6.13
CA SER A 10 -5.70 9.62 7.55
C SER A 10 -6.87 8.68 7.84
N ALA A 11 -7.81 8.53 6.90
CA ALA A 11 -8.96 7.63 7.03
C ALA A 11 -8.55 6.13 6.98
N CYS A 12 -7.52 5.80 6.21
CA CYS A 12 -6.99 4.43 6.10
C CYS A 12 -5.79 4.21 7.04
N GLU A 13 -5.86 4.66 8.29
CA GLU A 13 -4.78 4.44 9.28
C GLU A 13 -3.41 5.02 8.86
N HIS A 14 -3.41 6.17 8.20
CA HIS A 14 -2.21 6.84 7.69
C HIS A 14 -1.45 6.04 6.62
N ARG A 15 -2.14 5.12 5.93
CA ARG A 15 -1.56 4.34 4.83
C ARG A 15 -1.18 5.22 3.64
N ALA A 16 -0.11 4.82 2.97
CA ALA A 16 0.41 5.52 1.80
C ALA A 16 -0.58 5.43 0.64
N ILE A 17 -0.94 6.59 0.10
CA ILE A 17 -1.71 6.76 -1.14
C ILE A 17 -0.70 6.66 -2.29
N LEU A 18 -0.95 5.73 -3.19
CA LEU A 18 -0.14 5.43 -4.35
C LEU A 18 -0.98 5.54 -5.61
N GLU A 19 -0.33 5.83 -6.72
CA GLU A 19 -0.95 5.70 -8.04
C GLU A 19 -0.96 4.23 -8.46
N ARG A 20 -1.93 3.84 -9.31
CA ARG A 20 -2.05 2.47 -9.82
C ARG A 20 -0.74 1.95 -10.42
N ALA A 21 -0.07 2.75 -11.24
CA ALA A 21 1.22 2.40 -11.82
C ALA A 21 2.32 2.13 -10.76
N THR A 22 2.31 2.85 -9.65
CA THR A 22 3.24 2.62 -8.54
C THR A 22 2.88 1.35 -7.77
N ALA A 23 1.59 1.11 -7.53
CA ALA A 23 1.12 -0.12 -6.89
C ALA A 23 1.47 -1.36 -7.73
N GLU A 24 1.26 -1.34 -9.04
CA GLU A 24 1.61 -2.45 -9.95
C GLU A 24 3.12 -2.72 -9.98
N ARG A 25 3.95 -1.67 -9.97
CA ARG A 25 5.41 -1.81 -9.85
C ARG A 25 5.79 -2.47 -8.54
N LEU A 26 5.21 -2.02 -7.43
CA LEU A 26 5.47 -2.59 -6.11
C LEU A 26 5.05 -4.07 -6.03
N MET A 27 3.89 -4.43 -6.57
CA MET A 27 3.47 -5.84 -6.69
C MET A 27 4.51 -6.66 -7.45
N THR A 28 5.02 -6.14 -8.57
CA THR A 28 6.02 -6.84 -9.38
C THR A 28 7.36 -6.97 -8.66
N GLU A 29 7.81 -5.91 -7.98
CA GLU A 29 9.07 -5.89 -7.22
C GLU A 29 9.01 -6.76 -5.96
N THR A 30 7.81 -6.95 -5.39
CA THR A 30 7.58 -7.76 -4.19
C THR A 30 7.03 -9.14 -4.48
N ASP A 31 7.14 -9.64 -5.73
CA ASP A 31 6.68 -10.99 -6.10
C ASP A 31 5.21 -11.26 -5.69
N GLN A 32 4.34 -10.27 -5.91
CA GLN A 32 2.92 -10.27 -5.54
C GLN A 32 2.61 -10.38 -4.04
N LEU A 33 3.59 -10.12 -3.16
CA LEU A 33 3.34 -10.04 -1.71
C LEU A 33 2.45 -8.86 -1.31
N LEU A 34 2.39 -7.81 -2.13
CA LEU A 34 1.54 -6.65 -1.90
C LEU A 34 0.20 -6.77 -2.60
N VAL A 35 -0.88 -6.44 -1.90
CA VAL A 35 -2.25 -6.40 -2.42
C VAL A 35 -2.68 -4.94 -2.58
N PRO A 36 -2.95 -4.47 -3.81
CA PRO A 36 -3.51 -3.15 -4.04
C PRO A 36 -5.00 -3.14 -3.75
N TYR A 37 -5.49 -2.07 -3.14
CA TYR A 37 -6.91 -1.83 -2.93
C TYR A 37 -7.22 -0.34 -3.08
N ASP A 38 -8.42 -0.04 -3.54
CA ASP A 38 -8.85 1.35 -3.74
C ASP A 38 -9.14 2.01 -2.39
N CYS A 39 -8.74 3.27 -2.25
CA CYS A 39 -9.05 4.06 -1.06
C CYS A 39 -10.57 4.29 -1.01
N PRO A 40 -11.26 3.96 0.10
CA PRO A 40 -12.69 4.19 0.24
C PRO A 40 -13.08 5.67 0.11
N GLU A 41 -12.16 6.57 0.43
CA GLU A 41 -12.33 8.03 0.29
C GLU A 41 -12.06 8.54 -1.13
N GLY A 42 -11.65 7.67 -2.06
CA GLY A 42 -11.31 8.07 -3.44
C GLY A 42 -9.97 8.80 -3.58
N ASN A 43 -9.09 8.73 -2.58
CA ASN A 43 -7.80 9.42 -2.61
C ASN A 43 -6.76 8.74 -3.54
N GLY A 44 -6.93 7.47 -3.92
CA GLY A 44 -6.00 6.71 -4.77
C GLY A 44 -5.95 5.22 -4.42
N ILE A 45 -4.86 4.54 -4.79
CA ILE A 45 -4.64 3.12 -4.49
C ILE A 45 -3.75 2.99 -3.25
N HIS A 46 -4.13 2.10 -2.33
CA HIS A 46 -3.28 1.67 -1.24
C HIS A 46 -2.73 0.28 -1.55
N VAL A 47 -1.56 -0.04 -0.98
CA VAL A 47 -1.03 -1.41 -0.99
C VAL A 47 -0.89 -1.88 0.44
N CYS A 48 -1.32 -3.11 0.72
CA CYS A 48 -1.08 -3.78 1.99
C CYS A 48 -0.27 -5.06 1.77
N ASN A 49 0.63 -5.38 2.68
CA ASN A 49 1.27 -6.68 2.71
C ASN A 49 0.56 -7.54 3.77
N PRO A 50 -0.33 -8.47 3.39
CA PRO A 50 -0.98 -9.36 4.35
C PRO A 50 0.00 -10.26 5.10
N ASP A 51 1.17 -10.56 4.51
CA ASP A 51 2.24 -11.32 5.17
C ASP A 51 2.96 -10.50 6.24
N PHE A 52 3.12 -9.18 6.01
CA PHE A 52 3.75 -8.28 6.98
C PHE A 52 2.80 -7.89 8.12
N GLU A 53 1.50 -7.75 7.86
CA GLU A 53 0.49 -7.53 8.91
C GLU A 53 0.20 -8.81 9.71
N ARG A 54 0.47 -9.98 9.15
CA ARG A 54 0.74 -11.20 9.92
C ARG A 54 2.11 -11.10 10.57
N GLY A 55 2.26 -10.16 11.50
CA GLY A 55 3.39 -10.18 12.44
C GLY A 55 3.51 -11.59 13.05
N PRO A 56 4.74 -12.04 13.37
CA PRO A 56 5.00 -13.39 13.82
C PRO A 56 4.07 -13.70 14.98
N THR A 57 3.08 -14.56 14.72
CA THR A 57 2.26 -15.12 15.79
C THR A 57 3.19 -16.09 16.50
N GLY A 58 3.87 -15.58 17.52
CA GLY A 58 4.61 -16.38 18.50
C GLY A 58 3.66 -17.21 19.36
#